data_AF-A0A1G1BGK1-F1
#
_entry.id   AF-A0A1G1BGK1-F1
#
_cell.length_a   1.000
_cell.length_b   1.000
_cell.length_c   1.000
_cell.angle_alpha   90.00
_cell.angle_beta   90.00
_cell.angle_gamma   90.00
#
_symmetry.space_group_name_H-M   'P 1'
#
loop_
_entity.id
_entity.type
_entity.pdbx_description
1 polymer ?
#
loop_
_entity_poly.entity_id
_entity_poly.type
_entity_poly.pdbx_seq_one_letter_code
_entity_poly.pdbx_strand_id
1 'polypeptide(L)'
;MRAKKTFYSNFLLQPVLHGVGGFFLFLSILLLTKLLAFWLGTQSSFRLETEDLILSSVGFILLALIRFLDNFKSKEAEQVKN
;
A
#
# COMPACT_ATOMS: atom_id res chain seq x y z
N MET A 1 17.02 -11.91 -26.60
CA MET A 1 16.98 -11.03 -25.41
C MET A 1 15.53 -10.74 -24.99
N ARG A 2 14.84 -11.65 -24.27
CA ARG A 2 13.44 -11.41 -23.80
C ARG A 2 13.17 -11.82 -22.35
N ALA A 3 14.07 -12.56 -21.71
CA ALA A 3 13.86 -13.12 -20.36
C ALA A 3 14.05 -12.12 -19.20
N LYS A 4 14.74 -10.99 -19.38
CA LYS A 4 15.01 -10.04 -18.27
C LYS A 4 13.83 -9.15 -17.89
N LYS A 5 12.85 -8.97 -18.78
CA LYS A 5 11.71 -8.05 -18.57
C LYS A 5 10.69 -8.58 -17.56
N THR A 6 10.57 -9.90 -17.43
CA THR A 6 9.63 -10.59 -16.52
C THR A 6 10.12 -10.64 -15.08
N PHE A 7 11.43 -10.62 -14.82
CA PHE A 7 11.97 -10.74 -13.46
C PHE A 7 11.81 -9.45 -12.64
N TYR A 8 12.05 -8.28 -13.25
CA TYR A 8 11.85 -6.98 -12.59
C TYR A 8 10.37 -6.61 -12.42
N SER A 9 9.54 -6.99 -13.40
CA SER A 9 8.12 -6.65 -13.40
C SER A 9 7.31 -7.42 -12.35
N ASN A 10 7.72 -8.63 -11.97
CA ASN A 10 7.01 -9.35 -10.90
C ASN A 10 7.53 -8.96 -9.51
N PHE A 11 8.82 -8.61 -9.39
CA PHE A 11 9.43 -8.44 -8.08
C PHE A 11 9.24 -7.04 -7.49
N LEU A 12 9.28 -6.00 -8.30
CA LEU A 12 9.12 -4.61 -7.84
C LEU A 12 7.74 -4.03 -8.20
N LEU A 13 7.20 -4.40 -9.36
CA LEU A 13 5.94 -3.84 -9.85
C LEU A 13 4.73 -4.39 -9.06
N GLN A 14 4.76 -5.67 -8.67
CA GLN A 14 3.68 -6.28 -7.89
C GLN A 14 3.57 -5.66 -6.48
N PRO A 15 4.65 -5.54 -5.68
CA PRO A 15 4.57 -4.86 -4.38
C PRO A 15 4.16 -3.40 -4.48
N VAL A 16 4.64 -2.66 -5.50
CA VAL A 16 4.23 -1.27 -5.71
C VAL A 16 2.73 -1.16 -6.03
N LEU A 17 2.19 -2.06 -6.87
CA LEU A 17 0.75 -2.06 -7.16
C LEU A 17 -0.10 -2.33 -5.90
N HIS A 18 0.34 -3.28 -5.06
CA HIS A 18 -0.30 -3.55 -3.78
C HIS A 18 -0.15 -2.40 -2.79
N GLY A 19 1.01 -1.73 -2.78
CA GLY A 19 1.21 -0.49 -2.02
C GLY A 19 0.24 0.59 -2.45
N VAL A 20 0.04 0.82 -3.75
CA VAL A 20 -0.97 1.78 -4.24
C VAL A 20 -2.37 1.40 -3.73
N GLY A 21 -2.72 0.11 -3.72
CA GLY A 21 -3.95 -0.37 -3.09
C GLY A 21 -4.04 -0.02 -1.60
N GLY A 22 -2.93 -0.18 -0.86
CA GLY A 22 -2.82 0.18 0.54
C GLY A 22 -2.97 1.66 0.82
N PHE A 23 -2.41 2.52 -0.04
CA PHE A 23 -2.60 3.97 0.01
C PHE A 23 -4.08 4.33 -0.04
N PHE A 24 -4.80 3.85 -1.06
CA PHE A 24 -6.21 4.18 -1.25
C PHE A 24 -7.10 3.63 -0.13
N LEU A 25 -6.78 2.45 0.39
CA LEU A 25 -7.50 1.87 1.51
C LEU A 25 -7.34 2.73 2.77
N PHE A 26 -6.11 3.13 3.09
CA PHE A 26 -5.84 3.96 4.27
C PHE A 26 -6.40 5.37 4.14
N LEU A 27 -6.27 5.97 2.94
CA LEU A 27 -6.87 7.26 2.62
C LEU A 27 -8.40 7.20 2.77
N SER A 28 -9.04 6.13 2.29
CA SER A 28 -10.50 5.95 2.44
C SER A 28 -10.92 5.87 3.90
N ILE A 29 -10.14 5.19 4.75
CA ILE A 29 -10.38 5.14 6.19
C ILE A 29 -10.24 6.53 6.83
N LEU A 30 -9.20 7.29 6.48
CA LEU A 30 -9.01 8.65 6.98
C LEU A 30 -10.15 9.59 6.56
N LEU A 31 -10.57 9.51 5.29
CA LEU A 31 -11.70 10.28 4.79
C LEU A 31 -13.00 9.91 5.50
N LEU A 32 -13.25 8.62 5.68
CA LEU A 32 -14.43 8.14 6.41
C LEU A 32 -14.41 8.63 7.86
N THR A 33 -13.25 8.57 8.51
CA THR A 33 -13.08 9.00 9.91
C THR A 33 -13.31 10.50 10.04
N LYS A 34 -12.74 11.32 9.15
CA LYS A 34 -12.99 12.78 9.12
C LYS A 34 -14.43 13.11 8.77
N LEU A 35 -15.07 12.34 7.89
CA LEU A 35 -16.48 12.51 7.56
C LEU A 35 -17.38 12.23 8.78
N LEU A 36 -17.10 11.15 9.51
CA LEU A 36 -17.80 10.82 10.74
C LEU A 36 -17.56 11.89 11.82
N ALA A 37 -16.34 12.39 11.97
CA ALA A 37 -16.03 13.47 12.91
C ALA A 37 -16.76 14.78 12.56
N PHE A 38 -16.94 15.07 11.27
CA PHE A 38 -17.76 16.20 10.83
C PHE A 38 -19.25 15.99 11.12
N TRP A 39 -19.78 14.80 10.85
CA TRP A 39 -21.19 14.46 11.15
C TRP A 39 -21.51 14.45 12.64
N LEU A 40 -20.57 14.02 13.48
CA LEU A 40 -20.71 14.06 14.94
C LEU A 40 -20.57 15.47 15.52
N GLY A 41 -20.21 16.46 14.69
CA GLY A 41 -20.03 17.85 15.11
C GLY A 41 -18.77 18.10 15.93
N THR A 42 -17.85 17.12 16.03
CA THR A 42 -16.55 17.28 16.69
C THR A 42 -15.59 18.14 15.88
N GLN A 43 -15.74 18.16 14.54
CA GLN A 43 -14.99 19.01 13.62
C GLN A 43 -15.96 19.97 12.93
N SER A 44 -15.69 21.27 12.98
CA SER A 44 -16.55 22.30 12.40
C SER A 44 -16.42 22.42 10.87
N SER A 45 -15.34 21.88 10.30
CA SER A 45 -15.13 21.88 8.85
C SER A 45 -14.48 20.59 8.37
N PHE A 46 -14.96 20.04 7.26
CA PHE A 46 -14.30 18.95 6.56
C PHE A 46 -13.14 19.52 5.72
N ARG A 47 -11.91 19.41 6.23
CA ARG A 47 -10.68 19.77 5.51
C ARG A 47 -9.76 18.57 5.37
N LEU A 48 -9.38 18.33 4.12
CA LEU A 48 -8.34 17.40 3.72
C LEU A 48 -7.01 18.15 3.78
N GLU A 49 -6.12 17.68 4.65
CA GLU A 49 -4.82 18.28 4.88
C GLU A 49 -3.74 17.43 4.21
N THR A 50 -2.64 18.06 3.84
CA THR A 50 -1.48 17.36 3.26
C THR A 50 -0.96 16.27 4.22
N GLU A 51 -1.12 16.48 5.52
CA GLU A 51 -0.80 15.50 6.57
C GLU A 51 -1.60 14.21 6.41
N ASP A 52 -2.86 14.26 5.98
CA ASP A 52 -3.66 13.05 5.73
C ASP A 52 -3.11 12.24 4.54
N LEU A 53 -2.65 12.93 3.50
CA LEU A 53 -2.01 12.29 2.34
C LEU A 53 -0.69 11.63 2.76
N ILE A 54 0.14 12.32 3.53
CA ILE A 54 1.39 11.77 4.06
C ILE A 54 1.09 10.56 4.95
N LEU A 55 0.09 10.66 5.83
CA LEU A 55 -0.32 9.58 6.72
C LEU A 55 -0.85 8.36 5.96
N SER A 56 -1.62 8.57 4.89
CA SER A 56 -2.10 7.47 4.03
C SER A 56 -0.96 6.74 3.29
N SER A 57 0.20 7.38 3.12
CA SER A 57 1.41 6.74 2.58
C SER A 57 1.96 5.63 3.49
N VAL A 58 1.58 5.60 4.78
CA VAL A 58 1.87 4.47 5.66
C VAL A 58 1.22 3.19 5.14
N GLY A 59 -0.03 3.26 4.66
CA GLY A 59 -0.72 2.13 4.05
C GLY A 59 -0.01 1.61 2.80
N PHE A 60 0.57 2.52 2.01
CA PHE A 60 1.41 2.16 0.87
C PHE A 60 2.63 1.36 1.30
N ILE A 61 3.39 1.90 2.25
CA ILE A 61 4.65 1.32 2.71
C ILE A 61 4.40 -0.06 3.32
N LEU A 62 3.38 -0.21 4.17
CA LEU A 62 3.06 -1.48 4.83
C LEU A 62 2.70 -2.58 3.83
N LEU A 63 1.75 -2.32 2.92
CA LEU A 63 1.31 -3.34 1.95
C LEU A 63 2.38 -3.64 0.90
N ALA A 64 3.18 -2.66 0.50
CA ALA A 64 4.34 -2.88 -0.35
C ALA A 64 5.38 -3.76 0.35
N LEU A 65 5.71 -3.48 1.62
CA LEU A 65 6.67 -4.27 2.40
C LEU A 65 6.20 -5.71 2.61
N ILE A 66 4.93 -5.92 2.98
CA ILE A 66 4.36 -7.27 3.17
C ILE A 66 4.54 -8.07 1.88
N ARG A 67 4.12 -7.50 0.74
CA ARG A 67 4.19 -8.21 -0.53
C ARG A 67 5.63 -8.42 -1.02
N PHE A 68 6.50 -7.45 -0.74
CA PHE A 68 7.92 -7.57 -1.02
C PHE A 68 8.51 -8.74 -0.24
N LEU A 69 8.28 -8.82 1.07
CA LEU A 69 8.76 -9.90 1.94
C LEU A 69 8.20 -11.27 1.52
N ASP A 70 6.92 -11.35 1.16
CA ASP A 70 6.31 -12.57 0.62
C ASP A 70 7.04 -13.06 -0.64
N ASN A 71 7.36 -12.15 -1.56
CA ASN A 71 8.09 -12.47 -2.78
C ASN A 71 9.52 -12.99 -2.50
N PHE A 72 10.16 -12.62 -1.39
CA PHE A 72 11.44 -13.24 -0.96
C PHE A 72 11.22 -14.65 -0.40
N LYS A 73 10.23 -14.81 0.49
CA LYS A 73 9.96 -16.10 1.15
C LYS A 73 9.56 -17.19 0.16
N SER A 74 8.76 -16.87 -0.86
CA SER A 74 8.37 -17.85 -1.87
C SER A 74 9.54 -18.36 -2.73
N LYS A 75 10.62 -17.59 -2.88
CA LYS A 75 11.78 -18.01 -3.68
C LYS A 75 12.70 -18.98 -2.94
N GLU A 76 12.82 -18.85 -1.62
CA GLU A 76 13.60 -19.82 -0.81
C GLU A 76 12.98 -21.22 -0.89
N ALA A 77 11.64 -21.33 -0.91
CA ALA A 77 10.94 -22.60 -1.02
C ALA A 77 11.10 -23.28 -2.40
N GLU A 78 11.37 -22.53 -3.46
CA GLU A 78 11.58 -23.05 -4.83
C GLU A 78 13.01 -23.55 -5.07
N GLN A 79 13.99 -23.02 -4.35
CA GLN A 79 15.41 -23.41 -4.45
C GLN A 79 15.71 -24.75 -3.75
N VAL A 80 14.93 -25.14 -2.74
CA VAL A 80 15.13 -26.41 -2.00
C VAL A 80 14.60 -27.63 -2.78
N LYS A 81 13.84 -27.41 -3.86
CA LYS A 81 13.19 -28.48 -4.64
C LYS A 81 13.94 -28.89 -5.92
N ASN A 82 15.09 -28.27 -6.21
CA ASN A 82 15.95 -28.60 -7.36
C ASN A 82 17.31 -29.14 -6.90
#